data_AF-A0A0H0RI69-F1
#
_entry.id   AF-A0A0H0RI69-F1
#
_cell.length_a   1.000
_cell.length_b   1.000
_cell.length_c   1.000
_cell.angle_alpha   90.00
_cell.angle_beta   90.00
_cell.angle_gamma   90.00
#
_symmetry.space_group_name_H-M   'P 1'
#
loop_
_entity.id
_entity.type
_entity.pdbx_description
1 polymer ?
#
loop_
_entity_poly.entity_id
_entity_poly.type
_entity_poly.pdbx_seq_one_letter_code
_entity_poly.pdbx_strand_id
1 'polypeptide(L)' 'MLLNELETVQEEAKEAVNKKAKERAQVFFIGEQSTENPEIFYVSDYRLICAIMGYIIYP' A
#
# COMPACT_ATOMS: atom_id res chain seq x y z
N MET A 1 -9.41 -3.16 -15.10
CA MET A 1 -9.92 -2.09 -14.20
C MET A 1 -9.02 -1.95 -12.98
N LEU A 2 -8.73 -3.01 -12.20
CA LEU A 2 -7.75 -2.97 -11.08
C LEU A 2 -6.27 -2.79 -11.50
N LEU A 3 -5.83 -3.32 -12.65
CA LEU A 3 -4.44 -3.16 -13.11
C LEU A 3 -4.07 -1.67 -13.29
N ASN A 4 -5.00 -0.89 -13.83
CA ASN A 4 -4.80 0.53 -14.12
C ASN A 4 -4.62 1.36 -12.84
N GLU A 5 -5.26 0.99 -11.73
CA GLU A 5 -5.14 1.70 -10.46
C GLU A 5 -3.75 1.50 -9.85
N LEU A 6 -3.22 0.27 -9.91
CA LEU A 6 -1.88 -0.01 -9.41
C LEU A 6 -0.81 0.70 -10.25
N GLU A 7 -0.94 0.67 -11.57
CA GLU A 7 -0.03 1.37 -12.49
C GLU A 7 -0.07 2.89 -12.25
N THR A 8 -1.26 3.46 -12.07
CA THR A 8 -1.46 4.89 -11.79
C THR A 8 -0.77 5.29 -10.48
N VAL A 9 -1.02 4.57 -9.39
CA VAL A 9 -0.40 4.87 -8.09
C VAL A 9 1.12 4.70 -8.13
N GLN A 10 1.64 3.77 -8.94
CA GLN A 10 3.09 3.63 -9.16
C GLN A 10 3.68 4.84 -9.91
N GLU A 11 2.99 5.37 -10.91
CA GLU A 11 3.42 6.57 -11.63
C GLU A 11 3.40 7.81 -10.71
N GLU A 12 2.32 7.99 -9.95
CA GLU A 12 2.19 9.07 -8.96
C GLU A 12 3.30 9.00 -7.89
N ALA A 13 3.65 7.79 -7.43
CA ALA A 13 4.75 7.60 -6.49
C ALA A 13 6.11 8.02 -7.08
N LYS A 14 6.38 7.67 -8.35
CA LYS A 14 7.60 8.10 -9.04
C LYS A 14 7.66 9.63 -9.15
N GLU A 15 6.54 10.27 -9.47
CA GLU A 15 6.46 11.73 -9.50
C GLU A 15 6.66 12.37 -8.12
N ALA A 16 6.06 11.81 -7.07
CA ALA A 16 6.18 12.29 -5.70
C ALA A 16 7.64 12.26 -5.22
N VAL A 17 8.40 11.21 -5.58
CA VAL A 17 9.85 11.13 -5.31
C VAL A 17 10.60 12.26 -6.02
N ASN A 18 10.31 12.50 -7.30
CA ASN A 18 10.94 13.59 -8.06
C ASN A 18 10.63 14.97 -7.46
N LYS A 19 9.41 15.14 -6.94
CA LYS A 19 8.95 16.37 -6.28
C LYS A 19 9.41 16.49 -4.81
N LYS A 20 10.19 15.53 -4.28
CA LYS A 20 10.58 15.41 -2.86
C LYS A 20 9.38 15.48 -1.90
N ALA A 21 8.20 15.04 -2.36
CA ALA A 21 7.01 14.96 -1.53
C ALA A 21 7.18 13.85 -0.47
N LYS A 22 6.48 14.00 0.65
CA LYS A 22 6.51 13.03 1.77
C LYS A 22 5.57 11.85 1.55
N GLU A 23 4.60 11.99 0.66
CA GLU A 23 3.63 10.96 0.34
C GLU A 23 4.31 9.77 -0.36
N ARG A 24 3.77 8.58 -0.10
CA ARG A 24 4.24 7.32 -0.68
C ARG A 24 3.04 6.50 -1.13
N ALA A 25 3.26 5.65 -2.14
CA ALA A 25 2.29 4.62 -2.46
C ALA A 25 2.17 3.64 -1.30
N GLN A 26 0.93 3.42 -0.86
CA GLN A 26 0.54 2.42 0.12
C GLN A 26 -0.29 1.37 -0.61
N VAL A 27 0.02 0.10 -0.38
CA VAL A 27 -0.61 -1.03 -1.06
C VAL A 27 -1.22 -1.93 0.02
N PHE A 28 -2.52 -2.21 -0.10
CA PHE A 28 -3.27 -2.95 0.92
C PHE A 28 -3.75 -4.30 0.39
N PHE A 29 -3.52 -5.34 1.20
CA PHE A 29 -3.90 -6.73 0.93
C PHE A 29 -4.74 -7.27 2.09
N ILE A 30 -5.53 -8.32 1.82
CA ILE A 30 -6.20 -9.06 2.90
C ILE A 30 -5.16 -9.99 3.52
N GLY A 31 -5.03 -9.92 4.84
CA GLY A 31 -4.16 -10.80 5.59
C GLY A 31 -4.75 -11.19 6.93
N GLU A 32 -4.17 -12.22 7.52
CA GLU A 32 -4.48 -12.68 8.88
C GLU A 32 -3.39 -12.21 9.83
N GLN A 33 -3.79 -11.61 10.96
CA GLN A 33 -2.86 -11.21 12.01
C GLN A 33 -2.33 -12.47 12.72
N SER A 34 -1.02 -12.52 12.93
CA SER A 34 -0.40 -13.61 13.69
C SER A 34 -0.93 -13.63 15.12
N THR A 35 -1.32 -14.83 15.58
CA THR A 35 -1.76 -15.05 16.96
C THR A 35 -0.61 -14.97 17.97
N GLU A 36 0.64 -15.12 17.51
CA GLU A 36 1.85 -15.07 18.34
C GLU A 36 2.48 -13.67 18.40
N ASN A 37 2.35 -12.90 17.32
CA ASN A 37 2.91 -11.55 17.21
C ASN A 37 1.96 -10.60 16.45
N PRO A 38 1.21 -9.74 17.15
CA PRO A 38 0.25 -8.82 16.52
C PRO A 38 0.83 -7.85 15.49
N GLU A 39 2.14 -7.62 15.50
CA GLU A 39 2.84 -6.76 14.51
C GLU A 39 3.04 -7.45 13.15
N ILE A 40 2.78 -8.77 13.07
CA ILE A 40 2.95 -9.55 11.84
C ILE A 40 1.58 -9.87 11.24
N PHE A 41 1.39 -9.46 9.98
CA PHE A 41 0.25 -9.82 9.16
C PHE A 41 0.71 -10.73 8.02
N TYR A 42 0.13 -11.92 7.94
CA TYR A 42 0.39 -12.85 6.85
C TYR A 42 -0.62 -12.60 5.73
N VAL A 43 -0.12 -12.33 4.53
CA VAL A 43 -0.97 -12.20 3.35
C VAL A 43 -1.52 -13.59 3.00
N SER A 44 -2.81 -13.79 3.23
CA SER A 44 -3.52 -15.02 2.86
C SER A 44 -4.11 -14.93 1.45
N ASP A 45 -4.28 -13.70 0.95
CA ASP A 45 -4.84 -13.42 -0.36
C ASP A 45 -4.06 -12.30 -1.06
N TYR A 46 -3.41 -12.63 -2.18
CA TYR A 46 -2.59 -11.71 -2.97
C TYR A 46 -3.41 -10.81 -3.90
N ARG A 47 -4.74 -10.85 -3.82
CA ARG A 47 -5.58 -9.86 -4.51
C ARG A 47 -5.39 -8.50 -3.84
N LEU A 48 -4.88 -7.56 -4.62
CA LEU A 48 -4.82 -6.15 -4.24
C LEU A 48 -6.23 -5.66 -3.90
N ILE A 49 -6.42 -5.14 -2.69
CA ILE A 49 -7.68 -4.48 -2.31
C ILE A 49 -7.69 -3.06 -2.86
N CYS A 50 -6.66 -2.28 -2.54
CA CYS A 50 -6.50 -0.91 -2.99
C CYS A 50 -5.05 -0.44 -2.92
N ALA A 51 -4.76 0.60 -3.70
CA ALA A 51 -3.52 1.36 -3.66
C ALA A 51 -3.86 2.85 -3.46
N ILE A 52 -3.14 3.53 -2.57
CA ILE A 52 -3.42 4.94 -2.21
C ILE A 52 -2.10 5.69 -2.10
N MET A 53 -2.05 6.93 -2.60
CA MET A 53 -0.95 7.87 -2.32
C MET A 53 -1.22 8.60 -1.01
N GLY A 54 -0.30 8.50 -0.05
CA GLY A 54 -0.46 9.19 1.23
C GLY A 54 0.62 8.86 2.25
N TYR A 55 0.34 9.19 3.52
CA TYR A 55 1.15 8.81 4.67
C TYR A 55 0.25 8.22 5.73
N ILE A 56 0.65 7.08 6.28
CA ILE A 56 -0.09 6.42 7.36
C ILE A 56 0.38 7.00 8.67
N ILE A 57 -0.55 7.56 9.46
CA ILE A 57 -0.29 7.92 10.85
C ILE A 57 -0.85 6.77 11.69
N TYR A 58 0.04 6.00 12.32
CA TYR A 58 -0.37 5.04 13.33
C TYR A 58 -0.58 5.75 14.68
N PRO A 59 -1.58 5.35 15.49
CA PRO A 59 -1.75 5.84 16.86
C PRO A 59 -0.56 5.56 17.76
#